data_AF-A0A8C0GSJ5-F1
#
_entry.id   AF-A0A8C0GSJ5-F1
#
_cell.length_a   1.000
_cell.length_b   1.000
_cell.length_c   1.000
_cell.angle_alpha   90.00
_cell.angle_beta   90.00
_cell.angle_gamma   90.00
#
_symmetry.space_group_name_H-M   'P 1'
#
loop_
_entity.id
_entity.type
_entity.pdbx_description
1 polymer ?
#
loop_
_entity_poly.entity_id
_entity_poly.type
_entity_poly.pdbx_seq_one_letter_code
_entity_poly.pdbx_strand_id
1 'polypeptide(L)'
;MLLKLWHSAELTKWVGLVSLPEADQSVSPGSECSVAGWGRTGVNTTTDTLQEAEQEVMSDSLCREQYRHYNPITMLCAGSPHVNKSAFQGDSGGPLVCKGVVQGIVSNGNPEGRPPSIYTRISKFIPWIKETLQKLS
;
A
#
# COMPACT_ATOMS: atom_id res chain seq x y z
N MET A 1 11.79 0.08 -1.39
CA MET A 1 12.94 0.66 -0.66
C MET A 1 12.84 0.22 0.79
N LEU A 2 13.95 -0.17 1.42
CA LEU A 2 14.02 -0.38 2.88
C LEU A 2 14.87 0.73 3.48
N LEU A 3 14.46 1.26 4.63
CA LEU A 3 15.17 2.31 5.35
C LEU A 3 15.73 1.72 6.64
N LYS A 4 17.07 1.66 6.74
CA LYS A 4 17.74 1.33 8.01
C LYS A 4 17.73 2.57 8.89
N LEU A 5 17.05 2.49 10.02
CA LEU A 5 17.06 3.54 11.02
C LEU A 5 18.45 3.65 11.65
N TRP A 6 18.83 4.86 12.04
CA TRP A 6 20.10 5.12 12.72
C TRP A 6 20.13 4.46 14.11
N HIS A 7 19.00 4.44 14.81
CA HIS A 7 18.79 3.65 16.03
C HIS A 7 17.52 2.80 15.89
N SER A 8 17.48 1.66 16.60
CA SER A 8 16.28 0.84 16.71
C SER A 8 15.12 1.63 17.31
N ALA A 9 13.92 1.46 16.76
CA ALA A 9 12.72 2.08 17.31
C ALA A 9 12.36 1.46 18.67
N GLU A 10 12.00 2.30 19.64
CA GLU A 10 11.43 1.84 20.90
C GLU A 10 9.95 1.50 20.71
N LEU A 11 9.58 0.25 20.96
CA LEU A 11 8.18 -0.18 20.88
C LEU A 11 7.42 0.32 22.11
N THR A 12 6.25 0.91 21.86
CA THR A 12 5.40 1.50 22.90
C THR A 12 3.93 1.20 22.58
N LYS A 13 3.00 1.71 23.39
CA LYS A 13 1.57 1.64 23.05
C LYS A 13 1.18 2.41 21.77
N TRP A 14 2.05 3.30 21.27
CA TRP A 14 1.82 4.11 20.07
C TRP A 14 2.70 3.70 18.88
N VAL A 15 3.73 2.88 19.13
CA VAL A 15 4.70 2.44 18.14
C VAL A 15 4.73 0.92 18.14
N GLY A 16 4.17 0.33 17.09
CA GLY A 16 4.08 -1.11 16.91
C GLY A 16 4.62 -1.55 15.56
N LEU A 17 4.83 -2.86 15.44
CA LEU A 17 5.17 -3.50 14.18
C LEU A 17 3.89 -3.93 13.45
N VAL A 18 3.97 -4.02 12.14
CA VAL A 18 2.90 -4.56 11.29
C VAL A 18 3.39 -5.82 10.59
N SER A 19 2.52 -6.82 10.47
CA SER A 19 2.89 -8.12 9.92
C SER A 19 3.13 -8.03 8.41
N LEU A 20 4.19 -8.68 7.95
CA LEU A 20 4.42 -8.93 6.53
C LEU A 20 3.65 -10.18 6.08
N PRO A 21 3.25 -10.26 4.80
CA PRO A 21 2.66 -11.47 4.24
C PRO A 21 3.73 -12.54 4.06
N GLU A 22 3.29 -13.77 3.87
CA GLU A 22 4.18 -14.84 3.42
C GLU A 22 4.62 -14.61 1.97
N ALA A 23 5.76 -15.19 1.60
CA ALA A 23 6.24 -15.13 0.22
C ALA A 23 5.19 -15.73 -0.73
N ASP A 24 4.92 -15.03 -1.82
CA ASP A 24 3.93 -15.41 -2.84
C ASP A 24 2.48 -15.56 -2.34
N GLN A 25 2.18 -15.18 -1.09
CA GLN A 25 0.80 -15.14 -0.59
C GLN A 25 -0.05 -14.21 -1.46
N SER A 26 -1.18 -14.72 -1.92
CA SER A 26 -2.18 -13.95 -2.65
C SER A 26 -3.18 -13.29 -1.69
N VAL A 27 -3.67 -12.12 -2.09
CA VAL A 27 -4.85 -11.49 -1.53
C VAL A 27 -5.92 -11.44 -2.62
N SER A 28 -7.11 -11.94 -2.32
CA SER A 28 -8.17 -12.11 -3.31
C SER A 28 -8.89 -10.78 -3.58
N PRO A 29 -9.37 -10.55 -4.82
CA PRO A 29 -10.35 -9.50 -5.08
C PRO A 29 -11.55 -9.60 -4.13
N GLY A 30 -12.08 -8.45 -3.71
CA GLY A 30 -13.11 -8.36 -2.67
C GLY A 30 -12.57 -8.33 -1.24
N SER A 31 -11.26 -8.49 -1.03
CA SER A 31 -10.68 -8.35 0.31
C SER A 31 -10.74 -6.90 0.77
N GLU A 32 -11.33 -6.68 1.93
CA GLU A 32 -11.34 -5.38 2.61
C GLU A 32 -9.98 -5.07 3.22
N CYS A 33 -9.53 -3.85 2.97
CA CYS A 33 -8.25 -3.31 3.43
C CYS A 33 -8.43 -1.86 3.86
N SER A 34 -7.42 -1.30 4.51
CA SER A 34 -7.31 0.13 4.76
C SER A 34 -5.98 0.66 4.24
N VAL A 35 -6.01 1.92 3.80
CA VAL A 35 -4.81 2.71 3.52
C VAL A 35 -4.83 3.92 4.44
N ALA A 36 -3.66 4.32 4.93
CA ALA A 36 -3.54 5.47 5.81
C ALA A 36 -2.30 6.30 5.44
N GLY A 37 -2.41 7.62 5.63
CA GLY A 37 -1.35 8.56 5.28
C GLY A 37 -1.67 10.01 5.60
N TRP A 38 -0.70 10.88 5.32
CA TRP A 38 -0.79 12.35 5.45
C TRP A 38 -0.81 13.03 4.08
N GLY A 39 -1.15 12.29 3.03
CA GLY A 39 -1.32 12.83 1.70
C GLY A 39 -2.48 13.81 1.61
N ARG A 40 -2.62 14.40 0.43
CA ARG A 40 -3.66 15.36 0.12
C ARG A 40 -5.05 14.72 0.18
N THR A 41 -6.00 15.38 0.83
CA THR A 41 -7.40 14.93 0.92
C THR A 41 -8.27 15.49 -0.21
N GLY A 42 -7.67 16.25 -1.13
CA GLY A 42 -8.29 16.77 -2.34
C GLY A 42 -7.26 17.43 -3.25
N VAL A 43 -7.66 17.82 -4.46
CA VAL A 43 -6.75 18.38 -5.49
C VAL A 43 -5.94 19.56 -4.97
N ASN A 44 -6.45 20.34 -4.01
CA ASN A 44 -5.75 21.48 -3.38
C ASN A 44 -5.78 21.47 -1.85
N THR A 45 -6.07 20.33 -1.24
CA THR A 45 -6.28 20.23 0.22
C THR A 45 -5.21 19.35 0.87
N THR A 46 -4.55 19.86 1.89
CA THR A 46 -3.56 19.15 2.72
C THR A 46 -4.13 18.86 4.11
N THR A 47 -3.45 18.02 4.88
CA THR A 47 -3.83 17.66 6.25
C THR A 47 -2.59 17.58 7.13
N ASP A 48 -2.73 17.98 8.39
CA ASP A 48 -1.69 17.81 9.42
C ASP A 48 -1.96 16.57 10.31
N THR A 49 -3.10 15.91 10.11
CA THR A 49 -3.51 14.73 10.87
C THR A 49 -3.58 13.50 9.97
N LEU A 50 -3.24 12.33 10.54
CA LEU A 50 -3.33 11.06 9.84
C LEU A 50 -4.76 10.84 9.36
N GLN A 51 -4.91 10.51 8.08
CA GLN A 51 -6.18 10.09 7.50
C GLN A 51 -6.12 8.60 7.17
N GLU A 52 -7.29 7.98 7.12
CA GLU A 52 -7.45 6.60 6.66
C GLU A 52 -8.65 6.48 5.73
N ALA A 53 -8.57 5.50 4.82
CA ALA A 53 -9.65 5.17 3.93
C ALA A 53 -9.72 3.65 3.74
N GLU A 54 -10.95 3.14 3.78
CA GLU A 54 -11.25 1.77 3.36
C GLU A 54 -10.97 1.60 1.87
N GLN A 55 -10.40 0.46 1.53
CA GLN A 55 -10.07 0.04 0.18
C GLN A 55 -10.52 -1.40 -0.01
N GLU A 56 -10.79 -1.77 -1.25
CA GLU A 56 -11.11 -3.13 -1.65
C GLU A 56 -10.08 -3.58 -2.66
N VAL A 57 -9.55 -4.79 -2.52
CA VAL A 57 -8.69 -5.38 -3.56
C VAL A 57 -9.54 -5.62 -4.81
N MET A 58 -9.08 -5.10 -5.94
CA MET A 58 -9.77 -5.24 -7.22
C MET A 58 -9.10 -6.30 -8.10
N SER A 59 -9.78 -6.71 -9.17
CA SER A 59 -9.17 -7.59 -10.16
C SER A 59 -7.99 -6.91 -10.86
N ASP A 60 -6.99 -7.70 -11.24
CA ASP A 60 -5.88 -7.21 -12.05
C ASP A 60 -6.33 -6.62 -13.40
N SER A 61 -7.43 -7.12 -13.96
CA SER A 61 -7.97 -6.63 -15.23
C SER A 61 -8.34 -5.15 -15.17
N LEU A 62 -8.95 -4.71 -14.06
CA LEU A 62 -9.35 -3.32 -13.87
C LEU A 62 -8.14 -2.37 -13.96
N CYS A 63 -7.05 -2.69 -13.26
CA CYS A 63 -5.84 -1.87 -13.34
C CYS A 63 -5.13 -2.00 -14.69
N ARG A 64 -5.19 -3.15 -15.40
CA ARG A 64 -4.62 -3.27 -16.76
C ARG A 64 -5.33 -2.39 -17.77
N GLU A 65 -6.65 -2.24 -17.65
CA GLU A 65 -7.45 -1.37 -18.51
C GLU A 65 -7.09 0.11 -18.31
N GLN A 66 -6.83 0.52 -17.07
CA GLN A 66 -6.54 1.91 -16.73
C GLN A 66 -5.06 2.29 -16.83
N TYR A 67 -4.15 1.36 -16.57
CA TYR A 67 -2.72 1.61 -16.46
C TYR A 67 -1.93 0.63 -17.33
N ARG A 68 -1.44 1.12 -18.48
CA ARG A 68 -0.69 0.30 -19.47
C ARG A 68 0.57 -0.37 -18.89
N HIS A 69 1.17 0.22 -17.85
CA HIS A 69 2.37 -0.29 -17.19
C HIS A 69 2.07 -1.24 -16.02
N TYR A 70 0.81 -1.58 -15.77
CA TYR A 70 0.44 -2.47 -14.67
C TYR A 70 0.98 -3.88 -14.89
N ASN A 71 1.72 -4.40 -13.90
CA ASN A 71 2.21 -5.77 -13.90
C ASN A 71 1.60 -6.55 -12.72
N PRO A 72 0.70 -7.52 -12.95
CA PRO A 72 0.02 -8.26 -11.87
C PRO A 72 0.98 -9.07 -10.99
N ILE A 73 2.18 -9.39 -11.49
CA ILE A 73 3.20 -10.10 -10.72
C ILE A 73 3.64 -9.21 -9.57
N THR A 74 4.11 -8.00 -9.83
CA THR A 74 4.75 -7.12 -8.84
C THR A 74 3.83 -6.03 -8.28
N MET A 75 2.64 -5.87 -8.85
CA MET A 75 1.67 -4.84 -8.48
C MET A 75 0.34 -5.47 -8.02
N LEU A 76 -0.39 -4.70 -7.22
CA LEU A 76 -1.69 -5.01 -6.66
C LEU A 76 -2.66 -3.86 -6.96
N CYS A 77 -3.86 -4.19 -7.40
CA CYS A 77 -4.92 -3.24 -7.70
C CYS A 77 -5.87 -3.11 -6.50
N ALA A 78 -6.13 -1.89 -6.03
CA ALA A 78 -7.13 -1.67 -4.98
C ALA A 78 -7.85 -0.32 -5.11
N GLY A 79 -9.07 -0.27 -4.60
CA GLY A 79 -9.97 0.88 -4.66
C GLY A 79 -11.11 0.64 -5.64
N SER A 80 -12.35 0.64 -5.13
CA SER A 80 -13.55 0.44 -5.94
C SER A 80 -13.86 1.69 -6.77
N PRO A 81 -14.10 1.59 -8.09
CA PRO A 81 -14.52 2.71 -8.94
C PRO A 81 -15.83 3.39 -8.47
N HIS A 82 -16.63 2.71 -7.67
CA HIS A 82 -17.92 3.20 -7.18
C HIS A 82 -17.81 4.05 -5.91
N VAL A 83 -16.65 4.07 -5.27
CA VAL A 83 -16.42 4.78 -4.01
C VAL A 83 -15.30 5.77 -4.21
N ASN A 84 -15.54 7.06 -3.98
CA ASN A 84 -14.52 8.10 -4.18
C ASN A 84 -13.52 8.16 -3.01
N LYS A 85 -12.84 7.04 -2.73
CA LYS A 85 -11.81 6.87 -1.70
C LYS A 85 -10.56 6.26 -2.36
N SER A 86 -9.43 6.95 -2.30
CA SER A 86 -8.15 6.46 -2.81
C SER A 86 -7.01 7.12 -2.04
N ALA A 87 -5.87 6.42 -1.97
CA ALA A 87 -4.60 7.09 -1.71
C ALA A 87 -4.34 8.16 -2.78
N PHE A 88 -3.66 9.25 -2.40
CA PHE A 88 -3.38 10.36 -3.30
C PHE A 88 -1.95 10.90 -3.12
N GLN A 89 -1.70 12.12 -3.58
CA GLN A 89 -0.37 12.72 -3.54
C GLN A 89 0.11 12.88 -2.11
N GLY A 90 1.27 12.29 -1.80
CA GLY A 90 1.87 12.27 -0.45
C GLY A 90 1.65 10.96 0.31
N ASP A 91 0.75 10.08 -0.14
CA ASP A 91 0.55 8.77 0.48
C ASP A 91 1.50 7.69 -0.03
N SER A 92 2.28 7.97 -1.09
CA SER A 92 3.26 7.04 -1.66
C SER A 92 4.23 6.51 -0.60
N GLY A 93 4.40 5.19 -0.54
CA GLY A 93 5.16 4.54 0.53
C GLY A 93 4.30 4.08 1.73
N GLY A 94 3.07 4.58 1.85
CA GLY A 94 2.11 4.18 2.86
C GLY A 94 1.60 2.73 2.70
N PRO A 95 1.13 2.10 3.78
CA PRO A 95 0.73 0.69 3.76
C PRO A 95 -0.71 0.52 3.28
N LEU A 96 -0.95 -0.53 2.47
CA LEU A 96 -2.26 -1.13 2.30
C LEU A 96 -2.36 -2.35 3.21
N VAL A 97 -3.19 -2.25 4.26
CA VAL A 97 -3.30 -3.26 5.31
C VAL A 97 -4.60 -4.01 5.15
N CYS A 98 -4.52 -5.34 5.04
CA CYS A 98 -5.68 -6.21 4.96
C CYS A 98 -5.61 -7.19 6.13
N LYS A 99 -6.61 -7.17 7.04
CA LYS A 99 -6.64 -8.02 8.25
C LYS A 99 -5.34 -7.99 9.07
N GLY A 100 -4.76 -6.81 9.26
CA GLY A 100 -3.53 -6.60 10.04
C GLY A 100 -2.21 -6.94 9.33
N VAL A 101 -2.26 -7.37 8.07
CA VAL A 101 -1.08 -7.70 7.25
C VAL A 101 -0.89 -6.66 6.15
N VAL A 102 0.33 -6.16 5.95
CA VAL A 102 0.62 -5.21 4.87
C VAL A 102 0.71 -5.94 3.54
N GLN A 103 -0.33 -5.86 2.73
CA GLN A 103 -0.37 -6.53 1.42
C GLN A 103 0.27 -5.68 0.32
N GLY A 104 0.25 -4.36 0.48
CA GLY A 104 0.78 -3.45 -0.53
C GLY A 104 1.40 -2.17 0.00
N ILE A 105 2.14 -1.50 -0.89
CA ILE A 105 2.73 -0.17 -0.65
C ILE A 105 2.16 0.77 -1.70
N VAL A 106 1.57 1.91 -1.30
CA VAL A 106 1.04 2.92 -2.24
C VAL A 106 2.14 3.30 -3.23
N SER A 107 1.86 3.20 -4.54
CA SER A 107 2.85 3.45 -5.59
C SER A 107 2.37 4.49 -6.59
N ASN A 108 1.24 4.25 -7.26
CA ASN A 108 0.76 5.10 -8.35
C ASN A 108 -0.77 5.09 -8.38
N GLY A 109 -1.37 6.06 -9.04
CA GLY A 109 -2.81 6.19 -9.15
C GLY A 109 -3.21 7.24 -10.16
N ASN A 110 -4.51 7.54 -10.20
CA ASN A 110 -5.01 8.57 -11.09
C ASN A 110 -4.54 9.97 -10.61
N PRO A 111 -4.13 10.88 -11.51
CA PRO A 111 -3.70 12.23 -11.16
C PRO A 111 -4.74 13.08 -10.40
N GLU A 112 -6.02 12.75 -10.52
CA GLU A 112 -7.14 13.39 -9.83
C GLU A 112 -7.56 12.65 -8.54
N GLY A 113 -6.88 11.57 -8.16
CA GLY A 113 -7.18 10.79 -6.95
C GLY A 113 -8.37 9.85 -7.10
N ARG A 114 -8.76 9.52 -8.35
CA ARG A 114 -9.82 8.54 -8.63
C ARG A 114 -9.29 7.10 -8.53
N PRO A 115 -10.05 6.18 -7.92
CA PRO A 115 -9.70 4.76 -7.91
C PRO A 115 -9.80 4.11 -9.30
N PRO A 116 -9.23 2.90 -9.49
CA PRO A 116 -8.35 2.20 -8.55
C PRO A 116 -6.94 2.81 -8.52
N SER A 117 -6.22 2.53 -7.44
CA SER A 117 -4.80 2.83 -7.29
C SER A 117 -3.94 1.57 -7.38
N ILE A 118 -2.69 1.75 -7.78
CA ILE A 118 -1.67 0.72 -7.88
C ILE A 118 -0.82 0.72 -6.62
N TYR A 119 -0.68 -0.47 -6.05
CA TYR A 119 0.18 -0.76 -4.92
C TYR A 119 1.29 -1.71 -5.37
N THR A 120 2.48 -1.61 -4.77
CA THR A 120 3.52 -2.64 -4.89
C THR A 120 3.06 -3.88 -4.13
N ARG A 121 3.08 -5.06 -4.75
CA ARG A 121 2.67 -6.33 -4.11
C ARG A 121 3.79 -6.87 -3.22
N ILE A 122 3.67 -6.70 -1.90
CA ILE A 122 4.76 -7.00 -0.96
C ILE A 122 5.16 -8.48 -0.98
N SER A 123 4.19 -9.41 -1.12
CA SER A 123 4.46 -10.85 -1.07
C SER A 123 5.49 -11.34 -2.09
N LYS A 124 5.66 -10.63 -3.23
CA LYS A 124 6.71 -10.95 -4.22
C LYS A 124 8.11 -10.50 -3.83
N PHE A 125 8.22 -9.55 -2.91
CA PHE A 125 9.49 -8.99 -2.47
C PHE A 125 9.95 -9.56 -1.13
N ILE A 126 9.17 -10.45 -0.50
CA ILE A 126 9.53 -11.06 0.80
C ILE A 126 10.91 -11.74 0.79
N PRO A 127 11.32 -12.51 -0.24
CA PRO A 127 12.68 -13.06 -0.28
C PRO A 127 13.76 -11.98 -0.23
N TRP A 128 13.63 -10.93 -1.04
CA TRP A 128 14.55 -9.79 -1.06
C TRP A 128 14.54 -9.00 0.26
N ILE A 129 13.35 -8.80 0.87
CA ILE A 129 13.22 -8.12 2.17
C ILE A 129 13.98 -8.91 3.23
N LYS A 130 13.75 -10.22 3.34
CA LYS A 130 14.41 -11.09 4.32
C LYS A 130 15.93 -11.11 4.12
N GLU A 131 16.40 -11.26 2.88
CA GLU A 131 17.83 -11.23 2.54
C GLU A 131 18.47 -9.88 2.91
N THR A 132 17.80 -8.78 2.61
CA THR A 132 18.32 -7.44 2.90
C THR A 132 18.39 -7.18 4.40
N LEU A 133 17.38 -7.59 5.17
CA LEU A 133 17.38 -7.45 6.62
C LEU A 133 18.51 -8.27 7.28
N GLN A 134 18.82 -9.47 6.77
CA GLN A 134 19.94 -10.30 7.23
C GLN A 134 21.32 -9.69 6.93
N LYS A 135 21.46 -8.94 5.83
CA LYS A 135 22.73 -8.25 5.50
C LYS A 135 22.96 -7.00 6.35
N LEU A 136 21.90 -6.46 6.96
CA LEU A 136 21.92 -5.22 7.72
C LEU A 136 21.99 -5.42 9.23
N SER A 137 21.78 -6.66 9.69
CA SER A 137 21.95 -7.10 11.08
C SER A 137 23.40 -7.24 11.46
#